data_AF-A0A0L8FWE9-F1
#
_entry.id   AF-A0A0L8FWE9-F1
#
_cell.length_a   1.000
_cell.length_b   1.000
_cell.length_c   1.000
_cell.angle_alpha   90.00
_cell.angle_beta   90.00
_cell.angle_gamma   90.00
#
_symmetry.space_group_name_H-M   'P 1'
#
loop_
_entity.id
_entity.type
_entity.pdbx_description
1 polymer ?
#
loop_
_entity_poly.entity_id
_entity_poly.type
_entity_poly.pdbx_seq_one_letter_code
_entity_poly.pdbx_strand_id
1 'polypeptide(L)'
;MHGMVKLVLLLICLSLASAVFPICPDGQVPRHCPNPCQSATCYGFRGAHCLPNYCGCYPMFFDNNGRQLDCQNRWYNRRFNYHNKYD
;
A
#
# COMPACT_ATOMS: atom_id res chain seq x y z
N MET A 1 -12.67 46.37 -11.91
CA MET A 1 -13.37 45.07 -11.93
C MET A 1 -12.55 43.96 -12.63
N HIS A 2 -11.66 44.26 -13.59
CA HIS A 2 -10.83 43.24 -14.28
C HIS A 2 -9.67 42.61 -13.46
N GLY A 3 -9.13 43.29 -12.44
CA GLY A 3 -8.00 42.77 -11.64
C GLY A 3 -8.38 41.61 -10.71
N MET A 4 -9.62 41.63 -10.20
CA MET A 4 -10.11 40.59 -9.28
C MET A 4 -10.38 39.27 -10.03
N VAL A 5 -10.81 39.34 -11.29
CA VAL A 5 -11.07 38.16 -12.14
C VAL A 5 -9.78 37.36 -12.41
N LYS A 6 -8.67 38.05 -12.64
CA LYS A 6 -7.35 37.42 -12.90
C LYS A 6 -6.79 36.73 -11.65
N LEU A 7 -6.99 37.34 -10.48
CA LEU A 7 -6.58 36.78 -9.18
C LEU A 7 -7.42 35.56 -8.79
N VAL A 8 -8.74 35.62 -9.02
CA VAL A 8 -9.66 34.50 -8.76
C VAL A 8 -9.33 33.30 -9.68
N LEU A 9 -9.02 33.54 -10.96
CA LEU A 9 -8.63 32.46 -11.89
C LEU A 9 -7.33 31.75 -11.47
N LEU A 10 -6.34 32.50 -10.95
CA LEU A 10 -5.08 31.94 -10.44
C LEU A 10 -5.27 31.08 -9.18
N LEU A 11 -6.16 31.49 -8.28
CA LEU A 11 -6.46 30.76 -7.04
C LEU A 11 -7.24 29.46 -7.30
N ILE A 12 -8.12 29.46 -8.31
CA ILE A 12 -8.86 28.26 -8.74
C ILE A 12 -7.90 27.22 -9.36
N CYS A 13 -6.92 27.67 -10.16
CA CYS A 13 -5.89 26.76 -10.69
C CYS A 13 -4.99 26.15 -9.60
N LEU A 14 -4.66 26.90 -8.54
CA LEU A 14 -3.85 26.37 -7.42
C LEU A 14 -4.58 25.30 -6.60
N SER A 15 -5.90 25.37 -6.52
CA SER A 15 -6.74 24.49 -5.69
C SER A 15 -7.15 23.19 -6.38
N LEU A 16 -7.02 23.09 -7.71
CA LEU A 16 -7.33 21.88 -8.49
C LEU A 16 -6.17 20.88 -8.61
N ALA A 17 -4.98 21.21 -8.10
CA ALA A 17 -3.78 20.39 -8.24
C ALA A 17 -3.70 19.18 -7.27
N SER A 18 -4.63 19.05 -6.33
CA SER A 18 -4.54 18.07 -5.23
C SER A 18 -5.20 16.72 -5.50
N ALA A 19 -5.65 16.45 -6.73
CA ALA A 19 -5.97 15.08 -7.13
C ALA A 19 -4.66 14.30 -7.36
N VAL A 20 -3.96 13.99 -6.26
CA VAL A 20 -2.88 13.00 -6.26
C VAL A 20 -3.56 11.65 -6.44
N PHE A 21 -3.89 11.34 -7.69
CA PHE A 21 -4.21 9.98 -8.04
C PHE A 21 -2.95 9.16 -7.72
N PRO A 22 -3.06 8.11 -6.89
CA PRO A 22 -1.91 7.25 -6.63
C PRO A 22 -1.57 6.52 -7.93
N ILE A 23 -0.64 7.09 -8.71
CA ILE A 23 -0.11 6.46 -9.91
C ILE A 23 0.96 5.45 -9.45
N CYS A 24 0.90 4.26 -10.00
CA CYS A 24 1.89 3.22 -9.75
C CYS A 24 3.28 3.68 -10.22
N PRO A 25 4.37 3.16 -9.65
CA PRO A 25 5.73 3.58 -10.03
C PRO A 25 6.05 3.40 -11.53
N ASP A 26 5.30 2.54 -12.23
CA ASP A 26 5.38 2.31 -13.68
C ASP A 26 4.49 3.26 -14.51
N GLY A 27 3.85 4.25 -13.89
CA GLY A 27 2.90 5.15 -14.56
C GLY A 27 1.49 4.57 -14.75
N GLN A 28 1.25 3.32 -14.32
CA GLN A 28 -0.06 2.67 -14.43
C GLN A 28 -1.04 3.16 -13.37
N VAL A 29 -2.33 3.05 -13.66
CA VAL A 29 -3.38 3.24 -12.67
C VAL A 29 -3.49 2.02 -11.74
N PRO A 30 -3.86 2.21 -10.46
CA PRO A 30 -4.15 1.10 -9.57
C PRO A 30 -5.24 0.21 -10.16
N ARG A 31 -5.08 -1.10 -10.02
CA ARG A 31 -6.06 -2.07 -10.48
C ARG A 31 -7.23 -2.13 -9.50
N HIS A 32 -8.41 -2.36 -10.03
CA HIS A 32 -9.58 -2.67 -9.21
C HIS A 32 -9.51 -4.14 -8.79
N CYS A 33 -9.19 -4.40 -7.53
CA CYS A 33 -9.15 -5.74 -6.95
C CYS A 33 -9.62 -5.73 -5.50
N PRO A 34 -10.10 -6.88 -4.98
CA PRO A 34 -10.42 -7.02 -3.57
C PRO A 34 -9.20 -6.67 -2.72
N ASN A 35 -9.43 -6.15 -1.51
CA ASN A 35 -8.37 -5.72 -0.62
C ASN A 35 -7.38 -6.88 -0.39
N PRO A 36 -6.13 -6.77 -0.88
CA PRO A 36 -5.18 -7.87 -0.82
C PRO A 36 -4.76 -8.22 0.61
N CYS A 37 -4.96 -7.32 1.57
CA CYS A 37 -4.71 -7.57 3.00
C CYS A 37 -5.85 -8.28 3.72
N GLN A 38 -7.06 -8.36 3.13
CA GLN A 38 -8.25 -8.87 3.83
C GLN A 38 -8.11 -10.32 4.28
N SER A 39 -7.44 -11.15 3.48
CA SER A 39 -7.23 -12.58 3.76
C SER A 39 -5.74 -12.94 3.87
N ALA A 40 -4.85 -11.94 3.86
CA ALA A 40 -3.42 -12.19 3.84
C ALA A 40 -2.87 -12.21 5.26
N THR A 41 -2.06 -13.21 5.57
CA THR A 41 -1.42 -13.35 6.87
C THR A 41 0.04 -13.73 6.68
N CYS A 42 0.93 -13.02 7.38
CA CYS A 42 2.33 -13.39 7.47
C CYS A 42 2.54 -14.24 8.71
N TYR A 43 2.34 -15.56 8.60
CA TYR A 43 2.35 -16.46 9.75
C TYR A 43 3.59 -16.38 10.63
N GLY A 44 4.74 -16.03 10.05
CA GLY A 44 5.96 -15.90 10.82
C GLY A 44 6.26 -14.53 11.43
N PHE A 45 5.33 -13.58 11.32
CA PHE A 45 5.46 -12.29 11.97
C PHE A 45 4.06 -11.86 12.43
N ARG A 46 3.65 -12.29 13.64
CA ARG A 46 2.35 -11.93 14.23
C ARG A 46 2.12 -10.43 14.40
N GLY A 47 3.18 -9.62 14.39
CA GLY A 47 3.13 -8.16 14.42
C GLY A 47 3.36 -7.49 13.06
N ALA A 48 3.31 -8.23 11.96
CA ALA A 48 3.49 -7.64 10.63
C ALA A 48 2.28 -6.78 10.25
N HIS A 49 2.56 -5.56 9.80
CA HIS A 49 1.59 -4.65 9.23
C HIS A 49 1.41 -4.96 7.76
N CYS A 50 0.18 -5.19 7.32
CA CYS A 50 -0.14 -5.39 5.90
C CYS A 50 -0.50 -4.07 5.25
N LEU A 51 0.17 -3.74 4.14
CA LEU A 51 -0.17 -2.64 3.25
C LEU A 51 -0.63 -3.21 1.91
N PRO A 52 -1.81 -2.78 1.41
CA PRO A 52 -2.31 -3.28 0.14
C PRO A 52 -1.59 -2.61 -1.02
N ASN A 53 -1.00 -3.40 -1.92
CA ASN A 53 -0.52 -2.88 -3.19
C ASN A 53 -1.56 -3.08 -4.29
N TYR A 54 -2.31 -2.04 -4.62
CA TYR A 54 -3.31 -2.06 -5.70
C TYR A 54 -2.68 -1.98 -7.10
N CYS A 55 -1.39 -1.65 -7.23
CA CYS A 55 -0.71 -1.68 -8.52
C CYS A 55 -0.50 -3.11 -9.03
N GLY A 56 -0.22 -4.05 -8.12
CA GLY A 56 -0.04 -5.46 -8.43
C GLY A 56 -1.08 -6.40 -7.79
N CYS A 57 -2.03 -5.88 -7.03
CA CYS A 57 -3.03 -6.64 -6.28
C CYS A 57 -2.45 -7.70 -5.35
N TYR A 58 -1.39 -7.34 -4.63
CA TYR A 58 -0.76 -8.23 -3.67
C TYR A 58 -0.54 -7.55 -2.31
N PRO A 59 -0.55 -8.31 -1.21
CA PRO A 59 -0.26 -7.79 0.11
C PRO A 59 1.25 -7.58 0.27
N MET A 60 1.65 -6.45 0.85
CA MET A 60 3.01 -6.21 1.29
C MET A 60 3.02 -6.18 2.81
N PHE A 61 3.98 -6.87 3.43
CA PHE A 61 4.07 -6.95 4.89
C PHE A 61 5.29 -6.19 5.38
N PHE A 62 5.15 -5.49 6.50
CA PHE A 62 6.20 -4.68 7.10
C PHE A 62 6.29 -4.95 8.60
N ASP A 63 7.50 -4.87 9.16
CA ASP A 63 7.69 -4.93 10.61
C ASP A 63 7.46 -3.54 11.26
N ASN A 64 7.55 -3.47 12.59
CA ASN A 64 7.36 -2.23 13.34
C ASN A 64 8.39 -1.13 13.01
N ASN A 65 9.58 -1.50 12.54
CA ASN A 65 10.59 -0.58 12.03
C ASN A 65 10.38 -0.19 10.56
N GLY A 66 9.29 -0.62 9.92
CA GLY A 66 8.97 -0.31 8.53
C GLY A 66 9.81 -1.05 7.51
N ARG A 67 10.50 -2.14 7.87
CA ARG A 67 11.23 -2.98 6.90
C ARG A 67 10.24 -3.95 6.26
N GLN A 68 10.31 -4.08 4.95
CA GLN A 68 9.50 -5.04 4.22
C GLN A 68 9.91 -6.47 4.60
N LEU A 69 8.90 -7.28 4.95
CA LEU A 69 9.03 -8.67 5.33
C LEU A 69 8.77 -9.57 4.11
N ASP A 70 9.65 -10.55 3.90
CA ASP A 70 9.43 -11.58 2.89
C ASP A 70 8.58 -12.72 3.46
N CYS A 71 7.28 -12.60 3.29
CA CYS A 71 6.30 -13.58 3.76
C CYS A 71 6.01 -14.70 2.74
N GLN A 72 6.56 -14.59 1.52
CA GLN A 72 6.39 -15.57 0.45
C GLN A 72 7.45 -16.68 0.47
N ASN A 73 8.55 -16.51 1.20
CA ASN A 73 9.56 -17.53 1.29
C ASN A 73 9.04 -18.79 2.03
N ARG A 74 9.02 -19.94 1.32
CA ARG A 74 8.65 -21.26 1.88
C ARG A 74 9.48 -21.61 3.12
N TRP A 75 10.69 -21.09 3.26
CA TRP A 75 11.53 -21.27 4.45
C TRP A 75 10.96 -20.60 5.69
N TYR A 76 10.40 -19.40 5.54
CA TYR A 76 9.81 -18.65 6.64
C TYR A 76 8.49 -19.28 7.10
N ASN A 77 7.69 -19.72 6.14
CA ASN A 77 6.45 -20.45 6.40
C ASN A 77 6.70 -21.80 7.11
N ARG A 78 7.75 -22.54 6.72
CA ARG A 78 8.11 -23.83 7.37
C ARG A 78 8.59 -23.68 8.82
N ARG A 79 9.38 -22.65 9.14
CA ARG A 79 9.93 -22.48 10.49
C ARG A 79 8.86 -22.14 11.53
N PHE A 80 7.81 -21.43 11.13
CA PHE A 80 6.66 -21.12 12.00
C PHE A 80 5.62 -22.23 12.09
N ASN A 81 5.38 -22.96 10.99
CA ASN A 81 4.52 -24.15 11.03
C ASN A 81 5.12 -25.22 11.95
N TYR A 82 6.46 -25.32 12.00
CA TYR A 82 7.16 -26.19 12.96
C TYR A 82 6.94 -25.73 14.41
N HIS A 83 7.14 -24.44 14.74
CA HIS A 83 6.96 -23.95 16.12
C HIS A 83 5.52 -24.12 16.64
N ASN A 84 4.49 -23.94 15.80
CA ASN A 84 3.09 -24.14 16.22
C ASN A 84 2.65 -25.61 16.27
N LYS A 85 3.49 -26.56 15.84
CA LYS A 85 3.15 -27.99 15.90
C LYS A 85 3.51 -28.63 17.25
N TYR A 86 4.37 -27.97 18.03
CA TYR A 86 4.91 -28.51 19.29
C TYR A 86 4.58 -27.66 20.52
N ASP A 87 3.64 -26.73 20.39
CA ASP A 87 3.01 -25.98 21.49
C ASP A 87 1.56 -26.44 21.66
#